data_AF-A0A952RD16-F1
#
_entry.id   AF-A0A952RD16-F1
#
_cell.length_a   1.000
_cell.length_b   1.000
_cell.length_c   1.000
_cell.angle_alpha   90.00
_cell.angle_beta   90.00
_cell.angle_gamma   90.00
#
_symmetry.space_group_name_H-M   'P 1'
#
loop_
_entity.id
_entity.type
_entity.pdbx_description
1 polymer ?
#
loop_
_entity_poly.entity_id
_entity_poly.type
_entity_poly.pdbx_seq_one_letter_code
_entity_poly.pdbx_strand_id
1 'polypeptide(L)'
;MRAVQLGWLVGVWALGACGPGASGWAEPLIAPEDEWRNTPAFLAARGRAPGGAEASSEAPRAQGDDVAPESSSGVAEPDESMRPGEVTEGVERAPEVSRDAAPLPSGAAGGRALGRFKNTYYDFPHQAALPGGGAVPLHDASCREVAEVPGEFYQRLCVQGSGLLSSGETVSFAKRGCACATRCEKTGQQLCFDKLDAARFPWGRGALGKPINALRSLAVDPSEVPLGSLVYLPEFDGLTLPGGAVHDGCFVAEDRGLWVKGRHVDVFAGTESMRLALERQIPTGRGVHVVLGADRCRAAAK
;
A
#
# COMPACT_ATOMS: atom_id res chain seq x y z
N MET A 1 65.08 50.75 11.93
CA MET A 1 63.80 51.42 11.58
C MET A 1 62.71 50.72 12.38
N ARG A 2 62.32 51.30 13.55
CA ARG A 2 60.95 51.74 13.90
C ARG A 2 59.88 50.80 13.33
N ALA A 3 59.08 50.08 14.11
CA ALA A 3 58.06 50.52 15.11
C ALA A 3 57.26 49.24 15.47
N VAL A 4 56.49 49.04 16.55
CA VAL A 4 56.03 49.80 17.72
C VAL A 4 55.42 48.75 18.68
N GLN A 5 55.57 48.96 19.99
CA GLN A 5 54.88 48.22 21.06
C GLN A 5 53.37 48.48 21.05
N LEU A 6 52.56 47.55 21.57
CA LEU A 6 51.47 47.85 22.50
C LEU A 6 51.02 46.57 23.22
N GLY A 7 51.01 46.63 24.55
CA GLY A 7 50.65 45.53 25.45
C GLY A 7 49.29 45.70 26.14
N TRP A 8 49.23 45.08 27.33
CA TRP A 8 48.15 44.95 28.34
C TRP A 8 47.29 43.67 28.21
N LEU A 9 47.38 42.66 29.10
CA LEU A 9 46.90 42.57 30.52
C LEU A 9 45.38 42.86 30.60
N VAL A 10 44.46 42.05 31.17
CA VAL A 10 44.39 41.16 32.34
C VAL A 10 43.13 40.26 32.17
N GLY A 11 43.06 39.09 32.81
CA GLY A 11 41.74 38.50 33.13
C GLY A 11 41.72 37.01 33.50
N VAL A 12 42.02 36.69 34.75
CA VAL A 12 41.67 35.41 35.41
C VAL A 12 40.21 35.48 35.87
N TRP A 13 39.43 34.39 35.76
CA TRP A 13 38.62 33.76 36.83
C TRP A 13 37.82 32.57 36.25
N ALA A 14 37.62 31.58 37.11
CA ALA A 14 37.24 30.21 36.80
C ALA A 14 35.75 29.90 37.00
N LEU A 15 35.40 28.67 36.58
CA LEU A 15 34.28 27.80 36.98
C LEU A 15 32.93 27.98 36.25
N GLY A 16 32.55 26.92 35.56
CA GLY A 16 31.23 26.68 34.98
C GLY A 16 31.19 25.37 34.22
N ALA A 17 31.02 24.26 34.93
CA ALA A 17 30.74 22.96 34.34
C ALA A 17 29.30 22.92 33.78
N CYS A 18 29.14 22.45 32.55
CA CYS A 18 27.97 21.70 32.05
C CYS A 18 28.33 21.14 30.67
N GLY A 19 28.27 19.81 30.53
CA GLY A 19 28.68 19.12 29.31
C GLY A 19 27.75 19.39 28.12
N PRO A 20 28.25 19.35 26.88
CA PRO A 20 27.38 19.22 25.73
C PRO A 20 26.92 17.76 25.65
N GLY A 21 25.63 17.56 25.91
CA GLY A 21 24.92 16.35 25.54
C GLY A 21 25.17 16.05 24.07
N ALA A 22 25.52 14.78 23.81
CA ALA A 22 25.49 14.23 22.47
C ALA A 22 24.08 14.44 21.91
N SER A 23 23.95 15.32 20.93
CA SER A 23 22.85 15.32 19.99
C SER A 23 22.94 14.02 19.22
N GLY A 24 22.28 12.98 19.75
CA GLY A 24 21.96 11.77 19.02
C GLY A 24 20.96 12.12 17.93
N TRP A 25 21.48 12.38 16.73
CA TRP A 25 20.67 12.48 15.53
C TRP A 25 20.05 11.10 15.29
N ALA A 26 18.75 10.97 15.56
CA ALA A 26 17.98 9.85 15.07
C ALA A 26 17.72 10.11 13.58
N GLU A 27 18.41 9.35 12.73
CA GLU A 27 18.14 9.25 11.30
C GLU A 27 16.66 8.87 11.06
N PRO A 28 16.06 9.30 9.92
CA PRO A 28 14.75 8.81 9.52
C PRO A 28 14.79 7.28 9.45
N LEU A 29 13.70 6.62 9.88
CA LEU A 29 13.49 5.17 9.81
C LEU A 29 13.35 4.67 8.36
N ILE A 30 14.34 4.96 7.53
CA ILE A 30 14.65 4.25 6.30
C ILE A 30 15.50 3.09 6.79
N ALA A 31 15.02 1.85 6.66
CA ALA A 31 15.91 0.70 6.80
C ALA A 31 17.11 0.95 5.88
N PRO A 32 18.36 0.91 6.38
CA PRO A 32 19.53 1.23 5.57
C PRO A 32 19.48 0.42 4.27
N GLU A 33 19.91 1.02 3.16
CA GLU A 33 19.83 0.43 1.81
C GLU A 33 20.46 -0.98 1.69
N ASP A 34 21.22 -1.39 2.70
CA ASP A 34 21.86 -2.70 2.78
C ASP A 34 20.96 -3.79 3.38
N GLU A 35 19.89 -3.45 4.11
CA GLU A 35 19.05 -4.45 4.78
C GLU A 35 18.11 -5.16 3.80
N TRP A 36 17.63 -4.46 2.76
CA TRP A 36 16.82 -5.08 1.70
C TRP A 36 17.66 -5.91 0.70
N ARG A 37 18.89 -5.47 0.41
CA ARG A 37 19.85 -6.19 -0.46
C ARG A 37 20.35 -7.50 0.15
N ASN A 38 20.23 -7.68 1.45
CA ASN A 38 20.68 -8.90 2.14
C ASN A 38 19.52 -9.82 2.55
N THR A 39 18.29 -9.53 2.09
CA THR A 39 17.19 -10.48 2.28
C THR A 39 17.46 -11.77 1.48
N PRO A 40 17.13 -12.95 2.01
CA PRO A 40 17.24 -14.20 1.27
C PRO A 40 16.52 -14.16 -0.09
N ALA A 41 15.45 -13.39 -0.19
CA ALA A 41 14.70 -13.14 -1.43
C ALA A 41 15.51 -12.34 -2.47
N PHE A 42 16.27 -11.32 -2.07
CA PHE A 42 17.11 -10.55 -2.97
C PHE A 42 18.35 -11.33 -3.43
N LEU A 43 18.97 -12.11 -2.53
CA LEU A 43 20.13 -12.94 -2.86
C LEU A 43 19.78 -14.11 -3.79
N ALA A 44 18.59 -14.71 -3.63
CA ALA A 44 18.10 -15.76 -4.53
C ALA A 44 17.86 -15.25 -5.97
N ALA A 45 17.48 -13.97 -6.14
CA ALA A 45 17.20 -13.38 -7.44
C ALA A 45 18.46 -13.11 -8.31
N ARG A 46 19.66 -13.04 -7.70
CA ARG A 46 20.93 -12.85 -8.44
C ARG A 46 21.66 -14.15 -8.78
N GLY A 47 21.24 -15.27 -8.20
CA GLY A 47 21.93 -16.55 -8.29
C GLY A 47 21.38 -17.50 -9.36
N ARG A 48 21.18 -17.06 -10.61
CA ARG A 48 21.08 -18.01 -11.76
C ARG A 48 21.24 -17.32 -13.11
N ALA A 49 22.43 -17.42 -13.69
CA ALA A 49 22.58 -17.38 -15.14
C ALA A 49 22.23 -18.79 -15.71
N PRO A 50 21.52 -18.90 -16.84
CA PRO A 50 21.15 -20.19 -17.40
C PRO A 50 22.30 -20.75 -18.24
N GLY A 51 22.87 -21.86 -17.79
CA GLY A 51 23.57 -22.81 -18.68
C GLY A 51 22.54 -23.73 -19.32
N GLY A 52 22.56 -23.81 -20.65
CA GLY A 52 21.57 -24.53 -21.44
C GLY A 52 21.68 -26.06 -21.38
N ALA A 53 20.60 -26.71 -21.80
CA ALA A 53 20.58 -28.01 -22.46
C ALA A 53 19.22 -28.21 -23.14
N GLU A 54 19.25 -28.94 -24.24
CA GLU A 54 18.29 -28.96 -25.34
C GLU A 54 17.13 -29.97 -25.17
N ALA A 55 16.06 -29.67 -25.90
CA ALA A 55 15.08 -30.51 -26.60
C ALA A 55 14.84 -31.99 -26.20
N SER A 56 13.55 -32.38 -26.14
CA SER A 56 12.96 -33.35 -27.09
C SER A 56 11.43 -33.47 -26.95
N SER A 57 10.83 -33.76 -28.10
CA SER A 57 9.43 -33.96 -28.51
C SER A 57 8.59 -34.96 -27.71
N GLU A 58 7.26 -34.75 -27.64
CA GLU A 58 6.25 -35.55 -28.39
C GLU A 58 4.81 -35.10 -28.07
N ALA A 59 3.95 -35.14 -29.09
CA ALA A 59 2.52 -34.86 -29.05
C ALA A 59 1.72 -36.14 -29.36
N PRO A 60 0.41 -36.17 -29.03
CA PRO A 60 -0.53 -36.80 -29.95
C PRO A 60 -1.81 -36.00 -30.23
N ARG A 61 -2.36 -36.30 -31.42
CA ARG A 61 -3.59 -35.80 -32.08
C ARG A 61 -4.85 -36.58 -31.65
N ALA A 62 -6.03 -35.94 -31.79
CA ALA A 62 -7.29 -36.42 -32.43
C ALA A 62 -8.37 -35.30 -32.30
N GLN A 63 -8.98 -34.72 -33.36
CA GLN A 63 -10.16 -35.17 -34.18
C GLN A 63 -11.40 -35.48 -33.32
N GLY A 64 -12.65 -35.09 -33.53
CA GLY A 64 -13.52 -34.32 -34.47
C GLY A 64 -14.87 -34.22 -33.71
N ASP A 65 -15.84 -33.33 -33.95
CA ASP A 65 -16.74 -33.28 -35.12
C ASP A 65 -17.70 -32.07 -34.97
N ASP A 66 -18.08 -31.52 -36.12
CA ASP A 66 -19.13 -30.52 -36.37
C ASP A 66 -20.56 -31.06 -36.10
N VAL A 67 -21.51 -30.21 -35.66
CA VAL A 67 -22.87 -30.04 -36.25
C VAL A 67 -23.54 -28.77 -35.68
N ALA A 68 -23.93 -27.85 -36.57
CA ALA A 68 -25.04 -26.90 -36.48
C ALA A 68 -25.86 -27.06 -37.80
N PRO A 69 -27.06 -26.48 -38.05
CA PRO A 69 -27.68 -25.27 -37.45
C PRO A 69 -29.23 -25.32 -37.35
N GLU A 70 -29.88 -24.13 -37.46
CA GLU A 70 -31.32 -23.77 -37.60
C GLU A 70 -32.01 -23.33 -36.28
N SER A 71 -32.32 -22.06 -36.01
CA SER A 71 -33.18 -21.03 -36.67
C SER A 71 -34.68 -21.26 -36.52
N SER A 72 -35.37 -20.42 -35.74
CA SER A 72 -36.56 -19.68 -36.19
C SER A 72 -37.13 -18.76 -35.10
N SER A 73 -37.51 -17.58 -35.55
CA SER A 73 -38.14 -16.45 -34.87
C SER A 73 -39.57 -16.75 -34.38
N GLY A 74 -40.01 -16.03 -33.35
CA GLY A 74 -41.42 -15.98 -32.94
C GLY A 74 -41.70 -14.82 -31.99
N VAL A 75 -42.31 -13.77 -32.52
CA VAL A 75 -42.74 -12.54 -31.85
C VAL A 75 -44.09 -12.79 -31.15
N ALA A 76 -44.24 -12.31 -29.92
CA ALA A 76 -45.54 -11.91 -29.35
C ALA A 76 -45.31 -10.90 -28.20
N GLU A 77 -45.85 -9.69 -28.35
CA GLU A 77 -46.09 -8.72 -27.26
C GLU A 77 -47.53 -8.92 -26.70
N PRO A 78 -48.06 -8.03 -25.83
CA PRO A 78 -47.96 -8.10 -24.36
C PRO A 78 -49.35 -8.31 -23.71
N ASP A 79 -49.39 -8.72 -22.44
CA ASP A 79 -50.64 -8.71 -21.65
C ASP A 79 -50.51 -7.77 -20.44
N GLU A 80 -51.32 -6.71 -20.49
CA GLU A 80 -51.66 -5.81 -19.40
C GLU A 80 -52.68 -6.49 -18.48
N SER A 81 -52.30 -6.85 -17.25
CA SER A 81 -53.18 -6.70 -16.08
C SER A 81 -52.52 -7.21 -14.80
N MET A 82 -52.12 -6.30 -13.91
CA MET A 82 -52.55 -6.31 -12.51
C MET A 82 -51.94 -5.10 -11.78
N ARG A 83 -52.80 -4.38 -11.08
CA ARG A 83 -52.51 -3.19 -10.26
C ARG A 83 -51.73 -3.52 -8.97
N PRO A 84 -51.07 -2.52 -8.36
CA PRO A 84 -50.10 -2.74 -7.28
C PRO A 84 -50.78 -3.03 -5.94
N GLY A 85 -50.34 -4.11 -5.30
CA GLY A 85 -50.58 -4.38 -3.88
C GLY A 85 -49.54 -3.65 -3.04
N GLU A 86 -50.04 -2.76 -2.19
CA GLU A 86 -49.32 -2.05 -1.14
C GLU A 86 -48.78 -3.06 -0.12
N VAL A 87 -47.47 -3.29 -0.12
CA VAL A 87 -46.78 -4.08 0.91
C VAL A 87 -46.07 -3.11 1.84
N THR A 88 -46.68 -2.91 3.01
CA THR A 88 -46.06 -2.23 4.15
C THR A 88 -45.25 -3.27 4.91
N GLU A 89 -43.96 -3.35 4.66
CA GLU A 89 -43.04 -4.13 5.50
C GLU A 89 -42.07 -3.20 6.21
N GLY A 90 -42.13 -3.28 7.54
CA GLY A 90 -41.33 -2.52 8.47
C GLY A 90 -39.85 -2.76 8.22
N VAL A 91 -39.14 -1.67 7.97
CA VAL A 91 -37.68 -1.64 8.07
C VAL A 91 -37.34 -1.88 9.54
N GLU A 92 -37.00 -3.13 9.86
CA GLU A 92 -36.24 -3.45 11.06
C GLU A 92 -34.95 -2.64 11.01
N ARG A 93 -34.94 -1.57 11.80
CA ARG A 93 -33.81 -0.66 11.96
C ARG A 93 -32.66 -1.48 12.54
N ALA A 94 -31.65 -1.74 11.71
CA ALA A 94 -30.38 -2.32 12.16
C ALA A 94 -29.89 -1.58 13.43
N PRO A 95 -29.34 -2.29 14.43
CA PRO A 95 -28.96 -1.66 15.68
C PRO A 95 -27.94 -0.55 15.39
N GLU A 96 -28.30 0.68 15.73
CA GLU A 96 -27.36 1.80 15.77
C GLU A 96 -26.23 1.39 16.72
N VAL A 97 -25.04 1.17 16.15
CA VAL A 97 -23.81 1.01 16.94
C VAL A 97 -23.68 2.29 17.75
N SER A 98 -23.89 2.17 19.06
CA SER A 98 -23.93 3.28 19.98
C SER A 98 -22.64 4.11 19.83
N ARG A 99 -22.83 5.43 19.75
CA ARG A 99 -21.76 6.43 19.83
C ARG A 99 -21.26 6.56 21.27
N ASP A 100 -21.04 5.44 21.94
CA ASP A 100 -20.39 5.46 23.24
C ASP A 100 -18.94 5.84 23.01
N ALA A 101 -18.67 7.12 23.25
CA ALA A 101 -17.36 7.72 23.27
C ALA A 101 -16.57 7.10 24.44
N ALA A 102 -16.08 5.88 24.23
CA ALA A 102 -15.05 5.31 25.07
C ALA A 102 -13.92 6.35 25.19
N PRO A 103 -13.41 6.61 26.41
CA PRO A 103 -12.32 7.54 26.62
C PRO A 103 -11.18 7.22 25.64
N LEU A 104 -10.75 8.25 24.93
CA LEU A 104 -9.66 8.16 23.97
C LEU A 104 -8.44 7.51 24.66
N PRO A 105 -7.81 6.48 24.04
CA PRO A 105 -6.62 5.86 24.61
C PRO A 105 -5.52 6.91 24.84
N SER A 106 -4.69 6.70 25.85
CA SER A 106 -3.75 7.67 26.44
C SER A 106 -2.76 8.37 25.49
N GLY A 107 -2.71 7.98 24.21
CA GLY A 107 -1.93 8.62 23.15
C GLY A 107 -2.70 9.59 22.23
N ALA A 108 -4.00 9.74 22.39
CA ALA A 108 -4.83 10.50 21.45
C ALA A 108 -4.99 11.99 21.79
N ALA A 109 -4.14 12.54 22.67
CA ALA A 109 -4.19 13.94 23.06
C ALA A 109 -4.16 14.88 21.84
N GLY A 110 -5.04 15.89 21.85
CA GLY A 110 -5.22 16.85 20.75
C GLY A 110 -5.94 16.29 19.51
N GLY A 111 -6.21 14.98 19.45
CA GLY A 111 -6.83 14.33 18.30
C GLY A 111 -8.35 14.20 18.40
N ARG A 112 -9.01 14.07 17.24
CA ARG A 112 -10.44 13.79 17.12
C ARG A 112 -10.69 12.30 16.89
N ALA A 113 -11.35 11.65 17.84
CA ALA A 113 -11.79 10.26 17.69
C ALA A 113 -12.82 10.13 16.57
N LEU A 114 -12.58 9.24 15.60
CA LEU A 114 -13.59 8.85 14.60
C LEU A 114 -14.31 7.55 15.00
N GLY A 115 -13.76 6.81 15.96
CA GLY A 115 -14.24 5.49 16.40
C GLY A 115 -13.54 4.34 15.67
N ARG A 116 -14.17 3.16 15.65
CA ARG A 116 -13.59 1.96 15.05
C ARG A 116 -13.82 1.89 13.53
N PHE A 117 -12.78 1.55 12.78
CA PHE A 117 -12.77 1.33 11.34
C PHE A 117 -12.37 -0.11 11.08
N LYS A 118 -12.90 -0.76 10.02
CA LYS A 118 -12.37 -2.03 9.52
C LYS A 118 -10.89 -1.83 9.16
N ASN A 119 -10.02 -2.80 9.48
CA ASN A 119 -8.63 -2.82 9.05
C ASN A 119 -8.38 -3.92 8.02
N THR A 120 -7.56 -3.62 7.02
CA THR A 120 -6.91 -4.59 6.13
C THR A 120 -5.44 -4.19 5.94
N TYR A 121 -4.72 -4.98 5.14
CA TYR A 121 -3.34 -4.71 4.78
C TYR A 121 -3.11 -4.94 3.28
N TYR A 122 -2.28 -4.08 2.69
CA TYR A 122 -1.78 -4.24 1.33
C TYR A 122 -0.24 -4.23 1.32
N ASP A 123 0.35 -4.90 0.34
CA ASP A 123 1.81 -5.06 0.21
C ASP A 123 2.32 -4.66 -1.18
N PHE A 124 3.63 -4.70 -1.36
CA PHE A 124 4.30 -4.34 -2.61
C PHE A 124 4.91 -5.61 -3.23
N PRO A 125 4.32 -6.18 -4.30
CA PRO A 125 4.83 -7.37 -4.96
C PRO A 125 6.16 -7.10 -5.67
N HIS A 126 7.05 -8.08 -5.62
CA HIS A 126 8.31 -8.09 -6.37
C HIS A 126 8.23 -9.14 -7.47
N GLN A 127 8.46 -8.73 -8.73
CA GLN A 127 8.37 -9.62 -9.89
C GLN A 127 9.29 -10.83 -9.77
N ALA A 128 10.50 -10.66 -9.24
CA ALA A 128 11.46 -11.74 -9.06
C ALA A 128 10.97 -12.86 -8.13
N ALA A 129 10.04 -12.58 -7.22
CA ALA A 129 9.47 -13.56 -6.30
C ALA A 129 8.23 -14.27 -6.88
N LEU A 130 7.74 -13.85 -8.06
CA LEU A 130 6.51 -14.32 -8.69
C LEU A 130 6.75 -14.67 -10.17
N PRO A 131 7.60 -15.68 -10.48
CA PRO A 131 7.98 -16.00 -11.85
C PRO A 131 6.92 -16.78 -12.64
N GLY A 132 5.82 -17.22 -11.99
CA GLY A 132 4.82 -18.08 -12.60
C GLY A 132 3.78 -17.36 -13.44
N GLY A 133 3.06 -18.15 -14.25
CA GLY A 133 2.05 -17.68 -15.19
C GLY A 133 2.63 -17.25 -16.55
N GLY A 134 1.76 -17.17 -17.55
CA GLY A 134 2.14 -16.68 -18.89
C GLY A 134 2.57 -15.21 -18.87
N ALA A 135 3.24 -14.78 -19.93
CA ALA A 135 3.62 -13.39 -20.13
C ALA A 135 2.40 -12.48 -20.29
N VAL A 136 2.40 -11.34 -19.59
CA VAL A 136 1.35 -10.32 -19.62
C VAL A 136 1.99 -8.94 -19.87
N PRO A 137 1.59 -8.21 -20.92
CA PRO A 137 2.11 -6.88 -21.16
C PRO A 137 1.47 -5.84 -20.21
N LEU A 138 2.32 -5.04 -19.56
CA LEU A 138 1.93 -3.84 -18.84
C LEU A 138 1.94 -2.64 -19.77
N HIS A 139 0.92 -1.79 -19.69
CA HIS A 139 0.80 -0.59 -20.52
C HIS A 139 0.72 0.67 -19.68
N ASP A 140 1.23 1.78 -20.21
CA ASP A 140 1.04 3.12 -19.65
C ASP A 140 -0.30 3.75 -20.07
N ALA A 141 -0.62 4.92 -19.53
CA ALA A 141 -1.87 5.62 -19.85
C ALA A 141 -2.01 6.04 -21.33
N SER A 142 -0.92 6.02 -22.09
CA SER A 142 -0.86 6.25 -23.54
C SER A 142 -0.89 4.96 -24.36
N CYS A 143 -1.16 3.82 -23.71
CA CYS A 143 -1.16 2.49 -24.33
C CYS A 143 0.16 2.06 -24.97
N ARG A 144 1.28 2.57 -24.45
CA ARG A 144 2.60 2.04 -24.78
C ARG A 144 2.95 0.94 -23.79
N GLU A 145 3.55 -0.12 -24.29
CA GLU A 145 4.06 -1.18 -23.42
C GLU A 145 5.21 -0.66 -22.54
N VAL A 146 5.14 -0.97 -21.25
CA VAL A 146 6.12 -0.57 -20.24
C VAL A 146 7.06 -1.73 -19.92
N ALA A 147 6.51 -2.93 -19.84
CA ALA A 147 7.22 -4.18 -19.59
C ALA A 147 6.32 -5.38 -19.87
N GLU A 148 6.92 -6.52 -20.19
CA GLU A 148 6.27 -7.82 -20.15
C GLU A 148 6.58 -8.49 -18.80
N VAL A 149 5.56 -8.97 -18.09
CA VAL A 149 5.70 -9.54 -16.74
C VAL A 149 4.97 -10.88 -16.60
N PRO A 150 5.38 -11.74 -15.65
CA PRO A 150 4.65 -12.98 -15.36
C PRO A 150 3.22 -12.71 -14.89
N GLY A 151 2.29 -13.59 -15.28
CA GLY A 151 0.87 -13.48 -14.94
C GLY A 151 0.61 -13.47 -13.43
N GLU A 152 1.34 -14.24 -12.64
CA GLU A 152 1.20 -14.22 -11.17
C GLU A 152 1.56 -12.85 -10.58
N PHE A 153 2.65 -12.25 -11.06
CA PHE A 153 3.02 -10.88 -10.68
C PHE A 153 1.93 -9.90 -11.11
N TYR A 154 1.40 -10.01 -12.34
CA TYR A 154 0.31 -9.15 -12.80
C TYR A 154 -0.93 -9.21 -11.90
N GLN A 155 -1.36 -10.42 -11.50
CA GLN A 155 -2.55 -10.59 -10.65
C GLN A 155 -2.36 -10.00 -9.25
N ARG A 156 -1.12 -9.96 -8.74
CA ARG A 156 -0.81 -9.28 -7.47
C ARG A 156 -0.73 -7.76 -7.67
N LEU A 157 0.02 -7.32 -8.68
CA LEU A 157 0.20 -5.91 -9.02
C LEU A 157 -1.15 -5.20 -9.24
N CYS A 158 -2.11 -5.83 -9.93
CA CYS A 158 -3.39 -5.20 -10.22
C CYS A 158 -4.33 -5.06 -9.00
N VAL A 159 -4.08 -5.80 -7.92
CA VAL A 159 -4.78 -5.66 -6.64
C VAL A 159 -4.09 -4.61 -5.78
N GLN A 160 -2.77 -4.70 -5.66
CA GLN A 160 -1.97 -3.86 -4.76
C GLN A 160 -1.72 -2.45 -5.30
N GLY A 161 -1.75 -2.29 -6.63
CA GLY A 161 -1.62 -1.00 -7.30
C GLY A 161 -0.18 -0.57 -7.62
N SER A 162 0.83 -1.08 -6.93
CA SER A 162 2.24 -0.81 -7.23
C SER A 162 3.10 -2.06 -7.07
N GLY A 163 4.31 -2.10 -7.66
CA GLY A 163 5.24 -3.23 -7.50
C GLY A 163 6.63 -2.96 -8.09
N LEU A 164 7.58 -3.85 -7.81
CA LEU A 164 8.95 -3.80 -8.31
C LEU A 164 9.14 -4.74 -9.49
N LEU A 165 9.62 -4.21 -10.62
CA LEU A 165 10.03 -5.02 -11.76
C LEU A 165 11.38 -5.68 -11.51
N SER A 166 11.64 -6.81 -12.17
CA SER A 166 12.94 -7.51 -12.09
C SER A 166 14.09 -6.66 -12.64
N SER A 167 13.80 -5.69 -13.50
CA SER A 167 14.76 -4.70 -14.02
C SER A 167 15.12 -3.60 -13.00
N GLY A 168 14.42 -3.52 -11.86
CA GLY A 168 14.72 -2.63 -10.75
C GLY A 168 13.88 -1.35 -10.70
N GLU A 169 13.06 -1.08 -11.71
CA GLU A 169 12.13 0.05 -11.67
C GLU A 169 10.84 -0.28 -10.91
N THR A 170 10.30 0.74 -10.24
CA THR A 170 8.97 0.68 -9.65
C THR A 170 7.92 0.94 -10.71
N VAL A 171 6.81 0.20 -10.67
CA VAL A 171 5.59 0.52 -11.41
C VAL A 171 4.47 0.87 -10.45
N SER A 172 3.64 1.85 -10.80
CA SER A 172 2.45 2.23 -10.04
C SER A 172 1.26 2.47 -10.93
N PHE A 173 0.08 2.22 -10.37
CA PHE A 173 -1.20 2.53 -10.97
C PHE A 173 -1.23 3.96 -11.52
N ALA A 174 -1.66 4.07 -12.78
CA ALA A 174 -1.80 5.33 -13.49
C ALA A 174 -3.27 5.62 -13.79
N LYS A 175 -3.99 4.65 -14.38
CA LYS A 175 -5.36 4.86 -14.89
C LYS A 175 -6.17 3.56 -14.91
N ARG A 176 -7.48 3.67 -14.63
CA ARG A 176 -8.48 2.59 -14.82
C ARG A 176 -9.17 2.71 -16.18
N GLY A 177 -9.76 1.61 -16.65
CA GLY A 177 -10.49 1.57 -17.92
C GLY A 177 -9.56 1.73 -19.12
N CYS A 178 -8.34 1.22 -19.02
CA CYS A 178 -7.35 1.31 -20.08
C CYS A 178 -7.63 0.23 -21.14
N ALA A 179 -8.07 0.61 -22.34
CA ALA A 179 -8.55 -0.35 -23.35
C ALA A 179 -7.48 -1.37 -23.79
N CYS A 180 -6.21 -0.95 -23.81
CA CYS A 180 -5.05 -1.79 -24.16
C CYS A 180 -4.59 -2.71 -23.01
N ALA A 181 -5.02 -2.47 -21.78
CA ALA A 181 -4.56 -3.26 -20.65
C ALA A 181 -5.32 -4.58 -20.55
N THR A 182 -4.59 -5.64 -20.21
CA THR A 182 -5.14 -6.93 -19.82
C THR A 182 -6.16 -6.76 -18.69
N ARG A 183 -7.27 -7.49 -18.71
CA ARG A 183 -8.22 -7.46 -17.60
C ARG A 183 -7.64 -8.23 -16.41
N CYS A 184 -7.54 -7.57 -15.26
CA CYS A 184 -7.18 -8.20 -14.00
C CYS A 184 -8.31 -9.14 -13.55
N GLU A 185 -8.00 -10.41 -13.29
CA GLU A 185 -9.00 -11.41 -12.91
C GLU A 185 -9.52 -11.15 -11.50
N LYS A 186 -8.64 -10.67 -10.60
CA LYS A 186 -8.98 -10.41 -9.20
C LYS A 186 -9.89 -9.21 -8.99
N THR A 187 -9.78 -8.19 -9.83
CA THR A 187 -10.54 -6.93 -9.67
C THR A 187 -11.55 -6.67 -10.79
N GLY A 188 -11.46 -7.43 -11.89
CA GLY A 188 -12.23 -7.18 -13.11
C GLY A 188 -11.84 -5.90 -13.85
N GLN A 189 -10.82 -5.17 -13.41
CA GLN A 189 -10.41 -3.88 -13.98
C GLN A 189 -9.36 -4.04 -15.08
N GLN A 190 -9.35 -3.11 -16.03
CA GLN A 190 -8.23 -2.91 -16.95
C GLN A 190 -7.42 -1.70 -16.49
N LEU A 191 -6.19 -1.94 -16.03
CA LEU A 191 -5.35 -0.94 -15.34
C LEU A 191 -4.09 -0.68 -16.16
N CYS A 192 -3.76 0.61 -16.33
CA CYS A 192 -2.47 1.04 -16.84
C CYS A 192 -1.57 1.51 -15.70
N PHE A 193 -0.26 1.37 -15.90
CA PHE A 193 0.79 1.61 -14.91
C PHE A 193 1.87 2.53 -15.48
N ASP A 194 2.36 3.45 -14.67
CA ASP A 194 3.54 4.24 -15.01
C ASP A 194 4.79 3.53 -14.50
N LYS A 195 5.87 3.58 -15.29
CA LYS A 195 7.22 3.32 -14.79
C LYS A 195 7.68 4.54 -13.99
N LEU A 196 8.10 4.31 -12.77
CA LEU A 196 8.59 5.34 -11.85
C LEU A 196 10.08 5.16 -11.59
N ASP A 197 10.72 6.27 -11.25
CA ASP A 197 12.06 6.25 -10.68
C ASP A 197 12.00 5.63 -9.27
N ALA A 198 12.63 4.47 -9.11
CA ALA A 198 12.63 3.72 -7.85
C ALA A 198 13.36 4.47 -6.73
N ALA A 199 14.30 5.37 -7.03
CA ALA A 199 14.94 6.20 -6.00
C ALA A 199 13.97 7.22 -5.40
N ARG A 200 13.00 7.69 -6.18
CA ARG A 200 11.99 8.67 -5.75
C ARG A 200 10.71 8.02 -5.23
N PHE A 201 10.35 6.85 -5.78
CA PHE A 201 9.15 6.09 -5.46
C PHE A 201 9.50 4.62 -5.17
N PRO A 202 10.25 4.33 -4.09
CA PRO A 202 10.72 2.97 -3.80
C PRO A 202 9.57 1.98 -3.60
N TRP A 203 8.43 2.46 -3.11
CA TRP A 203 7.23 1.66 -2.84
C TRP A 203 6.03 2.04 -3.71
N GLY A 204 6.28 2.86 -4.73
CA GLY A 204 5.23 3.40 -5.59
C GLY A 204 4.66 4.72 -5.10
N ARG A 205 3.61 5.15 -5.79
CA ARG A 205 3.01 6.48 -5.67
C ARG A 205 1.58 6.37 -5.17
N GLY A 206 1.29 7.07 -4.07
CA GLY A 206 -0.06 7.13 -3.50
C GLY A 206 -0.99 8.09 -4.24
N ALA A 207 -2.23 8.18 -3.78
CA ALA A 207 -3.28 9.02 -4.36
C ALA A 207 -2.97 10.53 -4.37
N LEU A 208 -2.04 10.99 -3.52
CA LEU A 208 -1.54 12.38 -3.51
C LEU A 208 -0.41 12.64 -4.51
N GLY A 209 0.01 11.64 -5.28
CA GLY A 209 1.17 11.75 -6.18
C GLY A 209 2.53 11.71 -5.47
N LYS A 210 2.54 11.46 -4.17
CA LYS A 210 3.74 11.33 -3.31
C LYS A 210 4.16 9.86 -3.14
N PRO A 211 5.42 9.58 -2.79
CA PRO A 211 5.83 8.23 -2.42
C PRO A 211 5.08 7.75 -1.18
N ILE A 212 4.65 6.49 -1.19
CA ILE A 212 4.13 5.83 0.00
C ILE A 212 5.27 5.15 0.77
N ASN A 213 5.08 4.98 2.07
CA ASN A 213 6.10 4.49 2.99
C ASN A 213 5.54 3.35 3.83
N ALA A 214 6.29 2.24 3.88
CA ALA A 214 5.90 1.06 4.64
C ALA A 214 5.64 1.43 6.11
N LEU A 215 4.52 0.95 6.64
CA LEU A 215 4.05 1.20 8.01
C LEU A 215 3.84 2.68 8.34
N ARG A 216 3.72 3.55 7.34
CA ARG A 216 3.42 4.97 7.53
C ARG A 216 2.26 5.45 6.67
N SER A 217 2.11 4.93 5.46
CA SER A 217 1.01 5.30 4.58
C SER A 217 -0.24 4.45 4.82
N LEU A 218 -1.41 5.09 4.78
CA LEU A 218 -2.72 4.46 4.81
C LEU A 218 -3.48 4.74 3.53
N ALA A 219 -4.15 3.70 3.02
CA ALA A 219 -5.26 3.85 2.12
C ALA A 219 -6.56 4.04 2.92
N VAL A 220 -7.35 5.05 2.54
CA VAL A 220 -8.59 5.43 3.24
C VAL A 220 -9.69 5.83 2.27
N ASP A 221 -10.92 5.93 2.77
CA ASP A 221 -11.98 6.69 2.12
C ASP A 221 -11.85 8.20 2.45
N PRO A 222 -11.60 9.09 1.47
CA PRO A 222 -11.44 10.52 1.70
C PRO A 222 -12.66 11.23 2.29
N SER A 223 -13.85 10.64 2.17
CA SER A 223 -15.08 11.18 2.78
C SER A 223 -15.11 10.99 4.30
N GLU A 224 -14.36 10.02 4.82
CA GLU A 224 -14.23 9.73 6.26
C GLU A 224 -12.92 10.30 6.83
N VAL A 225 -11.82 10.12 6.09
CA VAL A 225 -10.48 10.58 6.47
C VAL A 225 -9.86 11.34 5.29
N PRO A 226 -9.78 12.68 5.34
CA PRO A 226 -9.18 13.46 4.26
C PRO A 226 -7.74 13.05 3.98
N LEU A 227 -7.36 12.99 2.70
CA LEU A 227 -5.97 12.71 2.33
C LEU A 227 -5.02 13.78 2.88
N GLY A 228 -3.82 13.36 3.30
CA GLY A 228 -2.82 14.17 3.98
C GLY A 228 -3.04 14.28 5.49
N SER A 229 -4.13 13.72 6.02
CA SER A 229 -4.36 13.72 7.47
C SER A 229 -3.34 12.86 8.19
N LEU A 230 -2.91 13.34 9.36
CA LEU A 230 -2.21 12.52 10.35
C LEU A 230 -3.22 11.65 11.08
N VAL A 231 -2.95 10.35 11.10
CA VAL A 231 -3.84 9.34 11.66
C VAL A 231 -3.09 8.57 12.74
N TYR A 232 -3.68 8.53 13.93
CA TYR A 232 -3.22 7.70 15.02
C TYR A 232 -4.10 6.47 15.16
N LEU A 233 -3.47 5.29 15.11
CA LEU A 233 -4.08 3.99 15.33
C LEU A 233 -3.53 3.41 16.65
N PRO A 234 -4.28 3.48 17.76
CA PRO A 234 -3.81 3.04 19.07
C PRO A 234 -3.36 1.59 19.12
N GLU A 235 -3.99 0.71 18.33
CA GLU A 235 -3.63 -0.70 18.25
C GLU A 235 -2.21 -0.94 17.70
N PHE A 236 -1.64 0.05 17.00
CA PHE A 236 -0.28 -0.01 16.46
C PHE A 236 0.74 0.70 17.36
N ASP A 237 0.31 1.36 18.44
CA ASP A 237 1.23 2.00 19.38
C ASP A 237 1.86 0.98 20.33
N GLY A 238 3.18 0.95 20.39
CA GLY A 238 3.92 -0.05 21.16
C GLY A 238 4.00 -1.42 20.47
N LEU A 239 3.48 -1.55 19.25
CA LEU A 239 3.52 -2.82 18.51
C LEU A 239 4.96 -3.15 18.12
N THR A 240 5.46 -4.30 18.59
CA THR A 240 6.80 -4.77 18.21
C THR A 240 6.74 -5.45 16.84
N LEU A 241 7.47 -4.90 15.89
CA LEU A 241 7.56 -5.37 14.52
C LEU A 241 8.61 -6.49 14.40
N PRO A 242 8.52 -7.34 13.37
CA PRO A 242 9.65 -8.14 12.93
C PRO A 242 10.91 -7.28 12.79
N GLY A 243 12.00 -7.70 13.44
CA GLY A 243 13.24 -6.91 13.55
C GLY A 243 13.39 -6.12 14.86
N GLY A 244 12.36 -6.11 15.72
CA GLY A 244 12.43 -5.54 17.07
C GLY A 244 12.11 -4.03 17.15
N ALA A 245 11.91 -3.36 16.02
CA ALA A 245 11.43 -1.99 15.99
C ALA A 245 10.03 -1.89 16.63
N VAL A 246 9.76 -0.79 17.31
CA VAL A 246 8.46 -0.52 17.95
C VAL A 246 7.74 0.55 17.15
N HIS A 247 6.51 0.24 16.74
CA HIS A 247 5.66 1.17 16.03
C HIS A 247 5.00 2.17 17.00
N ASP A 248 4.87 3.43 16.61
CA ASP A 248 4.39 4.55 17.46
C ASP A 248 2.89 4.87 17.28
N GLY A 249 2.21 4.05 16.47
CA GLY A 249 0.80 4.17 16.09
C GLY A 249 0.49 5.24 15.06
N CYS A 250 1.47 5.96 14.52
CA CYS A 250 1.25 7.12 13.65
C CYS A 250 1.39 6.81 12.16
N PHE A 251 0.44 7.32 11.40
CA PHE A 251 0.33 7.15 9.96
C PHE A 251 -0.10 8.44 9.26
N VAL A 252 -0.05 8.43 7.93
CA VAL A 252 -0.53 9.49 7.04
C VAL A 252 -1.49 8.89 6.02
N ALA A 253 -2.64 9.53 5.82
CA ALA A 253 -3.62 9.14 4.82
C ALA A 253 -3.18 9.57 3.41
N GLU A 254 -2.41 8.75 2.71
CA GLU A 254 -1.76 9.14 1.45
C GLU A 254 -2.27 8.39 0.22
N ASP A 255 -3.10 7.37 0.43
CA ASP A 255 -3.48 6.43 -0.61
C ASP A 255 -4.99 6.13 -0.66
N ARG A 256 -5.41 5.44 -1.72
CA ARG A 256 -6.79 5.01 -1.94
C ARG A 256 -6.83 3.61 -2.52
N GLY A 257 -7.64 2.74 -1.93
CA GLY A 257 -7.95 1.42 -2.48
C GLY A 257 -9.27 1.41 -3.25
N LEU A 258 -9.42 0.46 -4.18
CA LEU A 258 -10.70 0.23 -4.88
C LEU A 258 -11.81 -0.16 -3.89
N TRP A 259 -11.48 -1.02 -2.92
CA TRP A 259 -12.41 -1.58 -1.92
C TRP A 259 -12.29 -0.92 -0.54
N VAL A 260 -11.51 0.16 -0.43
CA VAL A 260 -11.39 0.95 0.79
C VAL A 260 -12.47 2.03 0.73
N LYS A 261 -13.62 1.74 1.37
CA LYS A 261 -14.84 2.53 1.35
C LYS A 261 -15.43 2.67 2.75
N GLY A 262 -15.97 3.84 3.05
CA GLY A 262 -16.50 4.17 4.37
C GLY A 262 -15.45 4.01 5.48
N ARG A 263 -15.89 3.53 6.63
CA ARG A 263 -15.06 3.35 7.84
C ARG A 263 -14.09 2.17 7.71
N HIS A 264 -13.12 2.31 6.80
CA HIS A 264 -12.12 1.33 6.44
C HIS A 264 -10.74 2.00 6.33
N VAL A 265 -9.75 1.46 7.02
CA VAL A 265 -8.33 1.77 6.82
C VAL A 265 -7.60 0.55 6.28
N ASP A 266 -6.74 0.76 5.30
CA ASP A 266 -5.91 -0.30 4.71
C ASP A 266 -4.44 0.11 4.88
N VAL A 267 -3.70 -0.68 5.65
CA VAL A 267 -2.34 -0.34 6.10
C VAL A 267 -1.33 -0.82 5.08
N PHE A 268 -0.46 0.08 4.61
CA PHE A 268 0.62 -0.31 3.73
C PHE A 268 1.72 -1.03 4.51
N ALA A 269 1.83 -2.34 4.32
CA ALA A 269 2.79 -3.18 5.04
C ALA A 269 4.20 -3.14 4.44
N GLY A 270 4.36 -2.63 3.22
CA GLY A 270 5.60 -2.73 2.46
C GLY A 270 5.80 -4.12 1.87
N THR A 271 6.10 -5.12 2.70
CA THR A 271 6.39 -6.49 2.24
C THR A 271 5.29 -7.49 2.63
N GLU A 272 5.18 -8.59 1.88
CA GLU A 272 4.26 -9.67 2.23
C GLU A 272 4.59 -10.30 3.60
N SER A 273 5.87 -10.46 3.93
CA SER A 273 6.28 -10.96 5.25
C SER A 273 5.80 -10.06 6.38
N MET A 274 5.88 -8.74 6.19
CA MET A 274 5.37 -7.78 7.16
C MET A 274 3.84 -7.83 7.23
N ARG A 275 3.16 -7.90 6.07
CA ARG A 275 1.69 -8.06 6.00
C ARG A 275 1.22 -9.26 6.81
N LEU A 276 1.85 -10.42 6.63
CA LEU A 276 1.53 -11.64 7.37
C LEU A 276 1.85 -11.52 8.87
N ALA A 277 2.89 -10.76 9.24
CA ALA A 277 3.21 -10.50 10.64
C ALA A 277 2.17 -9.60 11.32
N LEU A 278 1.70 -8.56 10.62
CA LEU A 278 0.63 -7.70 11.11
C LEU A 278 -0.68 -8.49 11.25
N GLU A 279 -1.02 -9.34 10.28
CA GLU A 279 -2.22 -10.18 10.32
C GLU A 279 -2.26 -11.09 11.56
N ARG A 280 -1.11 -11.59 12.03
CA ARG A 280 -1.04 -12.40 13.26
C ARG A 280 -1.25 -11.59 14.54
N GLN A 281 -0.86 -10.32 14.55
CA GLN A 281 -0.93 -9.47 15.74
C GLN A 281 -2.25 -8.69 15.82
N ILE A 282 -2.67 -8.14 14.68
CA ILE A 282 -3.90 -7.36 14.50
C ILE A 282 -4.63 -7.93 13.27
N PRO A 283 -5.45 -8.99 13.45
CA PRO A 283 -6.14 -9.64 12.34
C PRO A 283 -7.01 -8.67 11.53
N THR A 284 -7.07 -8.89 10.21
CA THR A 284 -7.94 -8.17 9.29
C THR A 284 -9.39 -8.31 9.73
N GLY A 285 -10.15 -7.21 9.61
CA GLY A 285 -11.57 -7.17 9.95
C GLY A 285 -11.89 -7.06 11.43
N ARG A 286 -10.90 -7.20 12.34
CA ARG A 286 -11.08 -6.97 13.78
C ARG A 286 -11.47 -5.52 14.08
N GLY A 287 -10.97 -4.61 13.26
CA GLY A 287 -11.18 -3.18 13.31
C GLY A 287 -10.27 -2.48 14.33
N VAL A 288 -9.85 -1.27 13.99
CA VAL A 288 -8.92 -0.44 14.77
C VAL A 288 -9.54 0.92 15.07
N HIS A 289 -9.13 1.56 16.17
CA HIS A 289 -9.58 2.90 16.48
C HIS A 289 -8.82 3.92 15.63
N VAL A 290 -9.55 4.89 15.10
CA VAL A 290 -8.99 5.96 14.28
C VAL A 290 -9.12 7.28 15.01
N VAL A 291 -7.99 7.96 15.19
CA VAL A 291 -7.92 9.30 15.76
C VAL A 291 -7.21 10.22 14.77
N LEU A 292 -7.87 11.31 14.37
CA LEU A 292 -7.28 12.29 13.46
C LEU A 292 -6.54 13.39 14.20
N GLY A 293 -5.38 13.79 13.68
CA GLY A 293 -4.66 14.98 14.13
C GLY A 293 -4.11 14.88 15.56
N ALA A 294 -3.90 13.67 16.07
CA ALA A 294 -3.29 13.48 17.38
C ALA A 294 -1.90 14.12 17.42
N ASP A 295 -1.61 14.85 18.49
CA ASP A 295 -0.42 15.68 18.63
C ASP A 295 0.89 14.89 18.47
N ARG A 296 0.89 13.64 18.95
CA ARG A 296 2.02 12.71 18.84
C ARG A 296 2.40 12.39 17.39
N CYS A 297 1.46 12.47 16.46
CA CYS A 297 1.70 12.14 15.06
C CYS A 297 2.24 13.31 14.25
N ARG A 298 2.47 14.48 14.86
CA ARG A 298 3.06 15.64 14.15
C ARG A 298 4.40 15.32 13.49
N ALA A 299 5.19 14.40 14.06
CA ALA A 299 6.45 13.97 13.47
C ALA A 299 6.29 13.13 12.18
N ALA A 300 5.14 12.48 11.99
CA ALA A 300 4.85 11.67 10.81
C ALA A 300 4.51 12.50 9.56
N ALA A 301 4.35 13.82 9.69
CA ALA A 301 4.03 14.72 8.57
C ALA A 301 5.23 15.02 7.63
N LYS A 302 6.39 14.43 7.88
CA LYS A 302 7.67 14.77 7.24
C LYS A 302 7.97 13.89 6.04
#